data_AF-D8F644-F1
#
_entry.id   AF-D8F644-F1
#
_cell.length_a   1.000
_cell.length_b   1.000
_cell.length_c   1.000
_cell.angle_alpha   90.00
_cell.angle_beta   90.00
_cell.angle_gamma   90.00
#
_symmetry.space_group_name_H-M   'P 1'
#
loop_
_entity.id
_entity.type
_entity.pdbx_description
1 polymer ?
#
loop_
_entity_poly.entity_id
_entity_poly.type
_entity_poly.pdbx_seq_one_letter_code
_entity_poly.pdbx_strand_id
1 'polypeptide(L)'
;MQSEDDGKVYTCRELKSLAPHRCTFGYDVIVYVGYALFVHCRSEKDIVSELARKNISISDREVSFLGKKFVTYLAVAHRESRQKIRSAMDQRGGYILHVDGTCEGDSPHLFTGLDGIAEVVLDNIKIPSEQSELLIPFFEKIKGQYGDPIALVHDMGKGILSAIAAVFPGTPDFICHFHFLRDIGKDLMEDEYKKSGIASKAQDPWFASTDGQES
;
A
#
# COMPACT_ATOMS: atom_id res chain seq x y z
N MET A 1 -5.23 -45.78 -11.30
CA MET A 1 -5.70 -46.99 -10.59
C MET A 1 -6.43 -46.50 -9.37
N GLN A 2 -7.77 -46.57 -9.39
CA GLN A 2 -8.61 -46.09 -8.31
C GLN A 2 -8.33 -46.94 -7.06
N SER A 3 -7.94 -46.27 -5.98
CA SER A 3 -7.89 -46.83 -4.63
C SER A 3 -8.91 -46.05 -3.83
N GLU A 4 -9.99 -46.74 -3.43
CA GLU A 4 -10.84 -46.34 -2.31
C GLU A 4 -9.96 -46.42 -1.05
N ASP A 5 -9.27 -45.33 -0.70
CA ASP A 5 -8.65 -45.18 0.61
C ASP A 5 -9.48 -44.21 1.44
N ASP A 6 -9.84 -44.71 2.62
CA ASP A 6 -10.89 -44.29 3.54
C ASP A 6 -10.56 -42.94 4.19
N GLY A 7 -10.69 -41.82 3.45
CA GLY A 7 -10.63 -40.44 3.96
C GLY A 7 -9.40 -40.10 4.81
N LYS A 8 -8.33 -40.90 4.74
CA LYS A 8 -7.26 -40.89 5.73
C LYS A 8 -6.30 -39.77 5.41
N VAL A 9 -6.37 -38.71 6.22
CA VAL A 9 -5.48 -37.55 6.07
C VAL A 9 -4.11 -37.89 6.63
N TYR A 10 -3.15 -38.19 5.76
CA TYR A 10 -1.75 -38.33 6.15
C TYR A 10 -1.14 -36.96 6.43
N THR A 11 -0.57 -36.76 7.62
CA THR A 11 0.07 -35.48 7.98
C THR A 11 1.54 -35.65 8.26
N CYS A 12 2.38 -34.83 7.61
CA CYS A 12 3.81 -34.76 7.85
C CYS A 12 4.13 -33.58 8.76
N ARG A 13 4.84 -33.82 9.87
CA ARG A 13 5.24 -32.74 10.80
C ARG A 13 6.20 -31.74 10.16
N GLU A 14 7.11 -32.21 9.33
CA GLU A 14 8.08 -31.35 8.63
C GLU A 14 7.35 -30.41 7.66
N LEU A 15 6.41 -30.92 6.86
CA LEU A 15 5.59 -30.07 5.98
C LEU A 15 4.71 -29.09 6.77
N LYS A 16 4.15 -29.51 7.90
CA LYS A 16 3.39 -28.61 8.80
C LYS A 16 4.24 -27.48 9.37
N SER A 17 5.56 -27.66 9.49
CA SER A 17 6.47 -26.61 9.98
C SER A 17 6.75 -25.52 8.94
N LEU A 18 6.46 -25.78 7.65
CA LEU A 18 6.61 -24.81 6.57
C LEU A 18 5.41 -23.86 6.44
N ALA A 19 4.27 -24.23 7.04
CA ALA A 19 3.09 -23.39 7.10
C ALA A 19 3.10 -22.54 8.39
N PRO A 20 2.47 -21.34 8.37
CA PRO A 20 2.31 -20.54 9.59
C PRO A 20 1.60 -21.34 10.69
N HIS A 21 1.88 -21.01 11.95
CA HIS A 21 1.30 -21.71 13.10
C HIS A 21 -0.23 -21.80 12.99
N ARG A 22 -0.77 -23.03 13.09
CA ARG A 22 -2.20 -23.35 12.97
C ARG A 22 -2.82 -22.89 11.65
N CYS A 23 -2.07 -22.97 10.55
CA CYS A 23 -2.56 -22.70 9.20
C CYS A 23 -2.54 -23.97 8.36
N THR A 24 -3.56 -24.16 7.53
CA THR A 24 -3.63 -25.25 6.55
C THR A 24 -2.85 -24.91 5.28
N PHE A 25 -2.80 -23.62 4.94
CA PHE A 25 -2.13 -23.10 3.75
C PHE A 25 -0.76 -22.51 4.09
N GLY A 26 0.20 -22.73 3.19
CA GLY A 26 1.56 -22.19 3.29
C GLY A 26 1.62 -20.68 3.04
N TYR A 27 2.80 -20.09 3.29
CA TYR A 27 3.04 -18.66 3.06
C TYR A 27 2.90 -18.29 1.59
N ASP A 28 3.24 -19.18 0.67
CA ASP A 28 3.09 -19.03 -0.78
C ASP A 28 1.62 -18.77 -1.18
N VAL A 29 0.68 -19.54 -0.63
CA VAL A 29 -0.76 -19.35 -0.88
C VAL A 29 -1.26 -18.06 -0.24
N ILE A 30 -0.78 -17.72 0.96
CA ILE A 30 -1.13 -16.45 1.64
C ILE A 30 -0.68 -15.25 0.80
N VAL A 31 0.56 -15.29 0.30
CA VAL A 31 1.11 -14.24 -0.58
C VAL A 31 0.32 -14.17 -1.88
N TYR A 32 0.02 -15.31 -2.51
CA TYR A 32 -0.80 -15.35 -3.72
C TYR A 32 -2.16 -14.68 -3.51
N VAL A 33 -2.89 -15.07 -2.46
CA VAL A 33 -4.20 -14.48 -2.12
C VAL A 33 -4.07 -12.98 -1.84
N GLY A 34 -3.04 -12.57 -1.11
CA GLY A 34 -2.77 -11.16 -0.83
C GLY A 34 -2.59 -10.32 -2.08
N TYR A 35 -1.72 -10.74 -3.00
CA TYR A 35 -1.51 -10.03 -4.27
C TYR A 35 -2.78 -10.03 -5.13
N ALA A 36 -3.48 -11.17 -5.22
CA ALA A 36 -4.70 -11.26 -6.00
C ALA A 36 -5.78 -10.28 -5.49
N LEU A 37 -5.96 -10.17 -4.18
CA LEU A 37 -6.93 -9.26 -3.56
C LEU A 37 -6.53 -7.80 -3.68
N PHE A 38 -5.30 -7.45 -3.29
CA PHE A 38 -4.93 -6.06 -3.03
C PHE A 38 -4.13 -5.38 -4.15
N VAL A 39 -3.54 -6.16 -5.06
CA VAL A 39 -2.74 -5.64 -6.19
C VAL A 39 -3.45 -5.86 -7.51
N HIS A 40 -4.07 -7.04 -7.68
CA HIS A 40 -4.75 -7.41 -8.93
C HIS A 40 -6.27 -7.25 -8.87
N CYS A 41 -6.81 -6.76 -7.74
CA CYS A 41 -8.23 -6.45 -7.54
C CYS A 41 -9.17 -7.60 -7.95
N ARG A 42 -8.77 -8.85 -7.69
CA ARG A 42 -9.57 -10.05 -8.00
C ARG A 42 -10.63 -10.28 -6.93
N SER A 43 -11.79 -10.78 -7.36
CA SER A 43 -12.83 -11.21 -6.42
C SER A 43 -12.45 -12.52 -5.74
N GLU A 44 -13.02 -12.79 -4.56
CA GLU A 44 -12.79 -14.05 -3.85
C GLU A 44 -13.14 -15.28 -4.71
N LYS A 45 -14.22 -15.19 -5.49
CA LYS A 45 -14.67 -16.26 -6.41
C LYS A 45 -13.67 -16.52 -7.52
N ASP A 46 -13.05 -15.46 -8.06
CA ASP A 46 -12.00 -15.61 -9.08
C ASP A 46 -10.79 -16.32 -8.48
N ILE A 47 -10.39 -15.92 -7.27
CA ILE A 47 -9.25 -16.50 -6.55
C ILE A 47 -9.50 -17.98 -6.24
N VAL A 48 -10.69 -18.35 -5.76
CA VAL A 48 -11.08 -19.76 -5.56
C VAL A 48 -10.94 -20.54 -6.86
N SER A 49 -11.45 -19.99 -7.97
CA SER A 49 -11.39 -20.63 -9.28
C SER A 49 -9.96 -20.80 -9.79
N GLU A 50 -9.10 -19.79 -9.59
CA GLU A 50 -7.68 -19.83 -9.95
C GLU A 50 -6.89 -20.85 -9.12
N LEU A 51 -7.13 -20.91 -7.81
CA LEU A 51 -6.49 -21.87 -6.91
C LEU A 51 -6.97 -23.30 -7.18
N ALA A 52 -8.25 -23.49 -7.52
CA ALA A 52 -8.77 -24.79 -7.93
C ALA A 52 -8.06 -25.36 -9.17
N ARG A 53 -7.72 -24.52 -10.17
CA ARG A 53 -6.91 -24.93 -11.34
C ARG A 53 -5.49 -25.38 -10.98
N LYS A 54 -5.00 -25.00 -9.81
CA LYS A 54 -3.71 -25.42 -9.23
C LYS A 54 -3.87 -26.61 -8.26
N ASN A 55 -5.04 -27.25 -8.21
CA ASN A 55 -5.40 -28.31 -7.26
C ASN A 55 -5.41 -27.87 -5.78
N ILE A 56 -5.68 -26.59 -5.52
CA ILE A 56 -5.78 -26.03 -4.19
C ILE A 56 -7.26 -25.72 -3.90
N SER A 57 -7.90 -26.59 -3.10
CA SER A 57 -9.30 -26.40 -2.70
C SER A 57 -9.38 -25.43 -1.52
N ILE A 58 -10.12 -24.33 -1.69
CA ILE A 58 -10.30 -23.28 -0.70
C ILE A 58 -11.71 -22.66 -0.83
N SER A 59 -12.26 -22.17 0.28
CA SER A 59 -13.56 -21.48 0.29
C SER A 59 -13.39 -19.97 0.23
N ASP A 60 -14.42 -19.24 -0.23
CA ASP A 60 -14.43 -17.76 -0.23
C ASP A 60 -14.06 -17.18 1.15
N ARG A 61 -14.65 -17.72 2.23
CA ARG A 61 -14.35 -17.29 3.60
C ARG A 61 -12.88 -17.48 3.97
N GLU A 62 -12.28 -18.58 3.53
CA GLU A 62 -10.87 -18.83 3.80
C GLU A 62 -10.00 -17.88 2.96
N VAL A 63 -10.37 -17.54 1.73
CA VAL A 63 -9.71 -16.48 0.95
C VAL A 63 -9.75 -15.14 1.71
N SER A 64 -10.92 -14.71 2.22
CA SER A 64 -11.00 -13.48 3.02
C SER A 64 -10.09 -13.53 4.25
N PHE A 65 -10.01 -14.69 4.90
CA PHE A 65 -9.18 -14.90 6.08
C PHE A 65 -7.68 -14.85 5.76
N LEU A 66 -7.25 -15.50 4.68
CA LEU A 66 -5.87 -15.44 4.21
C LEU A 66 -5.49 -14.02 3.76
N GLY A 67 -6.42 -13.26 3.18
CA GLY A 67 -6.22 -11.84 2.88
C GLY A 67 -5.91 -10.99 4.13
N LYS A 68 -6.67 -11.18 5.21
CA LYS A 68 -6.39 -10.52 6.50
C LYS A 68 -5.05 -10.92 7.09
N LYS A 69 -4.70 -12.23 6.99
CA LYS A 69 -3.39 -12.73 7.41
C LYS A 69 -2.27 -12.10 6.61
N PHE A 70 -2.42 -11.99 5.29
CA PHE A 70 -1.43 -11.38 4.41
C PHE A 70 -1.09 -9.95 4.86
N VAL A 71 -2.10 -9.08 5.03
CA VAL A 71 -1.88 -7.69 5.47
C VAL A 71 -1.21 -7.65 6.85
N THR A 72 -1.63 -8.52 7.76
CA THR A 72 -1.06 -8.61 9.11
C THR A 72 0.41 -9.03 9.07
N TYR A 73 0.73 -10.08 8.32
CA TYR A 73 2.10 -10.58 8.18
C TYR A 73 2.99 -9.59 7.45
N LEU A 74 2.48 -8.92 6.41
CA LEU A 74 3.20 -7.86 5.72
C LEU A 74 3.56 -6.73 6.70
N ALA A 75 2.61 -6.26 7.52
CA ALA A 75 2.85 -5.22 8.50
C ALA A 75 3.89 -5.63 9.57
N VAL A 76 3.82 -6.86 10.06
CA VAL A 76 4.79 -7.39 11.04
C VAL A 76 6.16 -7.55 10.41
N ALA A 77 6.26 -8.21 9.25
CA ALA A 77 7.51 -8.43 8.55
C ALA A 77 8.18 -7.10 8.16
N HIS A 78 7.40 -6.09 7.76
CA HIS A 78 7.89 -4.74 7.50
C HIS A 78 8.50 -4.11 8.76
N ARG A 79 7.76 -4.15 9.88
CA ARG A 79 8.24 -3.62 11.16
C ARG A 79 9.50 -4.34 11.65
N GLU A 80 9.56 -5.65 11.53
CA GLU A 80 10.73 -6.45 11.92
C GLU A 80 11.94 -6.23 11.01
N SER A 81 11.69 -5.85 9.75
CA SER A 81 12.73 -5.54 8.78
C SER A 81 13.30 -4.13 8.90
N ARG A 82 12.78 -3.30 9.82
CA ARG A 82 13.18 -1.89 9.98
C ARG A 82 14.69 -1.67 10.04
N GLN A 83 15.43 -2.48 10.81
CA GLN A 83 16.89 -2.34 10.90
C GLN A 83 17.60 -2.69 9.59
N LYS A 84 17.07 -3.66 8.83
CA LYS A 84 17.59 -4.00 7.50
C LYS A 84 17.30 -2.87 6.50
N ILE A 85 16.11 -2.29 6.55
CA ILE A 85 15.72 -1.13 5.73
C ILE A 85 16.68 0.03 6.03
N ARG A 86 16.87 0.38 7.31
CA ARG A 86 17.80 1.43 7.73
C ARG A 86 19.24 1.16 7.26
N SER A 87 19.73 -0.08 7.45
CA SER A 87 21.07 -0.46 6.99
C SER A 87 21.21 -0.31 5.46
N ALA A 88 20.15 -0.62 4.70
CA ALA A 88 20.15 -0.46 3.25
C ALA A 88 20.14 1.02 2.83
N MET A 89 19.48 1.90 3.58
CA MET A 89 19.53 3.35 3.38
C MET A 89 20.94 3.90 3.65
N ASP A 90 21.56 3.50 4.76
CA ASP A 90 22.91 3.94 5.12
C ASP A 90 23.93 3.56 4.04
N GLN A 91 23.81 2.36 3.46
CA GLN A 91 24.64 1.90 2.33
C GLN A 91 24.44 2.71 1.04
N ARG A 92 23.31 3.41 0.91
CA ARG A 92 22.98 4.28 -0.23
C ARG A 92 23.31 5.75 0.04
N GLY A 93 23.88 6.07 1.20
CA GLY A 93 24.20 7.44 1.60
C GLY A 93 23.03 8.20 2.25
N GLY A 94 21.98 7.50 2.68
CA GLY A 94 20.78 8.06 3.27
C GLY A 94 19.52 7.76 2.45
N TYR A 95 18.47 8.52 2.70
CA TYR A 95 17.18 8.37 2.02
C TYR A 95 16.54 9.73 1.73
N ILE A 96 15.76 9.79 0.64
CA ILE A 96 14.92 10.95 0.31
C ILE A 96 13.51 10.62 0.80
N LEU A 97 12.96 11.43 1.70
CA LEU A 97 11.60 11.21 2.19
C LEU A 97 10.61 11.80 1.19
N HIS A 98 10.02 10.94 0.37
CA HIS A 98 8.83 11.25 -0.41
C HIS A 98 7.60 11.15 0.50
N VAL A 99 6.77 12.19 0.54
CA VAL A 99 5.49 12.18 1.25
C VAL A 99 4.38 12.44 0.26
N ASP A 100 3.37 11.57 0.28
CA ASP A 100 2.17 11.72 -0.53
C ASP A 100 0.92 11.37 0.28
N GLY A 101 -0.17 12.09 -0.02
CA GLY A 101 -1.46 11.94 0.62
C GLY A 101 -2.53 11.62 -0.43
N THR A 102 -3.35 10.60 -0.16
CA THR A 102 -4.52 10.29 -0.98
C THR A 102 -5.78 10.24 -0.14
N CYS A 103 -6.90 10.65 -0.72
CA CYS A 103 -8.20 10.69 -0.08
C CYS A 103 -9.29 10.26 -1.06
N GLU A 104 -10.24 9.46 -0.59
CA GLU A 104 -11.39 9.01 -1.37
C GLU A 104 -12.68 9.61 -0.78
N GLY A 105 -13.25 10.63 -1.44
CA GLY A 105 -14.46 11.30 -0.96
C GLY A 105 -14.31 11.91 0.43
N ASP A 106 -15.22 11.57 1.35
CA ASP A 106 -15.18 12.01 2.77
C ASP A 106 -14.39 11.05 3.68
N SER A 107 -13.58 10.15 3.10
CA SER A 107 -12.77 9.21 3.89
C SER A 107 -11.53 9.88 4.50
N PRO A 108 -10.95 9.32 5.57
CA PRO A 108 -9.69 9.80 6.10
C PRO A 108 -8.57 9.76 5.05
N HIS A 109 -7.73 10.79 5.03
CA HIS A 109 -6.54 10.86 4.19
C HIS A 109 -5.56 9.75 4.59
N LEU A 110 -5.12 8.96 3.60
CA LEU A 110 -4.02 8.02 3.74
C LEU A 110 -2.72 8.73 3.32
N PHE A 111 -1.85 8.97 4.29
CA PHE A 111 -0.51 9.48 4.07
C PHE A 111 0.51 8.36 4.05
N THR A 112 1.43 8.45 3.10
CA THR A 112 2.52 7.50 2.89
C THR A 112 3.85 8.24 2.94
N GLY A 113 4.78 7.75 3.74
CA GLY A 113 6.19 8.14 3.68
C GLY A 113 6.99 7.06 2.97
N LEU A 114 7.78 7.43 1.97
CA LEU A 114 8.56 6.52 1.12
C LEU A 114 10.02 6.97 1.07
N ASP A 115 10.95 6.01 1.11
CA ASP A 115 12.32 6.24 0.65
C ASP A 115 12.33 6.29 -0.89
N GLY A 116 12.55 7.48 -1.44
CA GLY A 116 12.61 7.73 -2.87
C GLY A 116 13.81 7.11 -3.59
N ILE A 117 14.83 6.64 -2.87
CA ILE A 117 16.01 5.98 -3.47
C ILE A 117 15.79 4.47 -3.55
N ALA A 118 15.38 3.85 -2.45
CA ALA A 118 15.15 2.40 -2.41
C ALA A 118 13.75 1.99 -2.91
N GLU A 119 12.85 2.96 -3.10
CA GLU A 119 11.43 2.75 -3.45
C GLU A 119 10.70 1.88 -2.42
N VAL A 120 11.03 2.09 -1.14
CA VAL A 120 10.44 1.36 -0.02
C VAL A 120 9.52 2.27 0.77
N VAL A 121 8.28 1.82 0.99
CA VAL A 121 7.34 2.49 1.90
C VAL A 121 7.86 2.37 3.32
N LEU A 122 8.03 3.49 4.01
CA LEU A 122 8.56 3.53 5.37
C LEU A 122 7.47 3.36 6.41
N ASP A 123 6.37 4.10 6.24
CA ASP A 123 5.24 4.08 7.15
C ASP A 123 4.00 4.70 6.47
N ASN A 124 2.82 4.37 6.99
CA ASN A 124 1.54 4.89 6.52
C ASN A 124 0.69 5.32 7.71
N ILE A 125 -0.07 6.40 7.55
CA ILE A 125 -1.05 6.84 8.56
C ILE A 125 -2.37 7.24 7.90
N LYS A 126 -3.49 6.88 8.54
CA LYS A 126 -4.81 7.40 8.19
C LYS A 126 -5.16 8.52 9.15
N ILE A 127 -5.39 9.72 8.63
CA ILE A 127 -5.76 10.90 9.42
C ILE A 127 -7.04 11.53 8.87
N PRO A 128 -7.92 12.06 9.75
CA PRO A 128 -9.19 12.64 9.31
C PRO A 128 -9.03 13.95 8.51
N SER A 129 -7.88 14.61 8.61
CA SER A 129 -7.56 15.83 7.88
C SER A 129 -6.05 16.03 7.79
N GLU A 130 -5.60 16.83 6.83
CA GLU A 130 -4.17 17.16 6.64
C GLU A 130 -3.68 18.24 7.60
N GLN A 131 -4.20 18.27 8.83
CA GLN A 131 -3.76 19.24 9.84
C GLN A 131 -2.34 18.92 10.32
N SER A 132 -1.50 19.95 10.47
CA SER A 132 -0.09 19.77 10.83
C SER A 132 0.09 19.03 12.15
N GLU A 133 -0.80 19.22 13.11
CA GLU A 133 -0.77 18.58 14.43
C GLU A 133 -0.91 17.06 14.34
N LEU A 134 -1.53 16.55 13.27
CA LEU A 134 -1.69 15.12 13.01
C LEU A 134 -0.52 14.55 12.21
N LEU A 135 0.13 15.38 11.39
CA LEU A 135 1.29 14.99 10.57
C LEU A 135 2.62 15.03 11.35
N ILE A 136 2.77 15.93 12.32
CA ILE A 136 3.98 16.03 13.14
C ILE A 136 4.33 14.68 13.81
N PRO A 137 3.42 13.99 14.54
CA PRO A 137 3.73 12.70 15.15
C PRO A 137 4.11 11.62 14.13
N PHE A 138 3.55 11.68 12.92
CA PHE A 138 3.89 10.76 11.84
C PHE A 138 5.33 10.97 11.36
N PHE A 139 5.72 12.22 11.12
CA PHE A 139 7.09 12.56 10.73
C PHE A 139 8.11 12.30 11.83
N GLU A 140 7.79 12.60 13.10
CA GLU A 140 8.63 12.26 14.25
C GLU A 140 8.85 10.75 14.37
N LYS A 141 7.81 9.95 14.11
CA LYS A 141 7.90 8.49 14.08
C LYS A 141 8.84 8.01 12.98
N ILE A 142 8.77 8.55 11.76
CA ILE A 142 9.69 8.23 10.66
C ILE A 142 11.12 8.61 11.06
N LYS A 143 11.32 9.84 11.52
CA LYS A 143 12.63 10.36 11.96
C LYS A 143 13.26 9.49 13.05
N GLY A 144 12.47 9.12 14.07
CA GLY A 144 12.95 8.26 15.15
C GLY A 144 13.34 6.85 14.70
N GLN A 145 12.72 6.34 13.63
CA GLN A 145 13.01 5.00 13.11
C GLN A 145 14.21 4.99 12.15
N TYR A 146 14.28 5.97 11.25
CA TYR A 146 15.17 5.94 10.09
C TYR A 146 16.25 7.03 10.11
N GLY A 147 16.19 8.00 11.03
CA GLY A 147 17.11 9.13 11.12
C GLY A 147 16.61 10.35 10.35
N ASP A 148 17.49 11.33 10.11
CA ASP A 148 17.16 12.48 9.28
C ASP A 148 17.28 12.12 7.79
N PRO A 149 16.29 12.47 6.95
CA PRO A 149 16.41 12.32 5.51
C PRO A 149 17.44 13.29 4.95
N ILE A 150 18.04 12.94 3.80
CA ILE A 150 18.98 13.84 3.11
C ILE A 150 18.26 14.92 2.28
N ALA A 151 16.99 14.67 1.94
CA ALA A 151 16.10 15.60 1.27
C ALA A 151 14.63 15.18 1.48
N LEU A 152 13.72 16.12 1.34
CA LEU A 152 12.28 15.93 1.38
C LEU A 152 11.69 16.21 0.01
N VAL A 153 10.67 15.46 -0.38
CA VAL A 153 9.88 15.74 -1.58
C VAL A 153 8.41 15.49 -1.27
N HIS A 154 7.57 16.50 -1.46
CA HIS A 154 6.15 16.41 -1.12
C HIS A 154 5.29 17.38 -1.95
N ASP A 155 3.96 17.28 -1.86
CA ASP A 155 3.06 18.26 -2.49
C ASP A 155 3.02 19.60 -1.74
N MET A 156 2.31 20.61 -2.23
CA MET A 156 2.29 21.94 -1.59
C MET A 156 1.22 22.09 -0.49
N GLY A 157 0.77 20.99 0.12
CA GLY A 157 -0.21 21.00 1.20
C GLY A 157 0.24 21.83 2.41
N LYS A 158 -0.58 22.79 2.84
CA LYS A 158 -0.23 23.72 3.95
C LYS A 158 0.12 22.98 5.25
N GLY A 159 -0.59 21.89 5.54
CA GLY A 159 -0.31 21.08 6.72
C GLY A 159 1.01 20.33 6.63
N ILE A 160 1.35 19.82 5.45
CA ILE A 160 2.63 19.16 5.19
C ILE A 160 3.78 20.15 5.37
N LEU A 161 3.69 21.32 4.73
CA LEU A 161 4.70 22.39 4.85
C LEU A 161 4.95 22.78 6.31
N SER A 162 3.88 22.99 7.08
CA SER A 162 3.98 23.33 8.52
C SER A 162 4.62 22.21 9.34
N ALA A 163 4.22 20.95 9.12
CA ALA A 163 4.75 19.81 9.84
C ALA A 163 6.22 19.50 9.48
N ILE A 164 6.60 19.66 8.22
CA ILE A 164 8.00 19.53 7.76
C ILE A 164 8.89 20.59 8.41
N ALA A 165 8.46 21.85 8.40
CA ALA A 165 9.21 22.93 9.04
C ALA A 165 9.43 22.68 10.54
N ALA A 166 8.49 22.03 11.21
CA ALA A 166 8.60 21.66 12.62
C ALA A 166 9.55 20.49 12.88
N VAL A 167 9.52 19.44 12.05
CA VAL A 167 10.21 18.16 12.34
C VAL A 167 11.60 18.05 11.67
N PHE A 168 11.78 18.67 10.50
CA PHE A 168 12.99 18.55 9.67
C PHE A 168 13.63 19.93 9.35
N PRO A 169 13.85 20.81 10.33
CA PRO A 169 14.40 22.14 10.06
C PRO A 169 15.78 22.05 9.40
N GLY A 170 15.97 22.78 8.30
CA GLY A 170 17.24 22.84 7.56
C GLY A 170 17.51 21.67 6.63
N THR A 171 16.59 20.71 6.51
CA THR A 171 16.69 19.65 5.48
C THR A 171 16.32 20.23 4.12
N PRO A 172 17.06 19.92 3.03
CA PRO A 172 16.68 20.32 1.68
C PRO A 172 15.25 19.88 1.34
N ASP A 173 14.42 20.82 0.95
CA ASP A 173 12.97 20.63 0.79
C ASP A 173 12.53 20.96 -0.63
N PHE A 174 11.91 20.00 -1.30
CA PHE A 174 11.56 20.07 -2.71
C PHE A 174 10.08 19.76 -2.96
N ILE A 175 9.54 20.39 -3.99
CA ILE A 175 8.17 20.14 -4.42
C ILE A 175 8.14 18.95 -5.38
N CYS A 176 7.16 18.06 -5.20
CA CYS A 176 6.88 16.99 -6.16
C CYS A 176 6.46 17.58 -7.51
N HIS A 177 7.31 17.43 -8.53
CA HIS A 177 7.05 17.99 -9.87
C HIS A 177 5.77 17.46 -10.53
N PHE A 178 5.39 16.21 -10.24
CA PHE A 178 4.13 15.67 -10.75
C PHE A 178 2.93 16.46 -10.23
N HIS A 179 2.87 16.67 -8.92
CA HIS A 179 1.82 17.45 -8.26
C HIS A 179 1.80 18.90 -8.77
N PHE A 180 2.97 19.52 -8.86
CA PHE A 180 3.12 20.86 -9.41
C PHE A 180 2.58 20.99 -10.85
N LEU A 181 2.98 20.10 -11.76
CA LEU A 181 2.53 20.13 -13.15
C LEU A 181 1.03 19.80 -13.28
N ARG A 182 0.53 18.88 -12.47
CA ARG A 182 -0.90 18.55 -12.40
C ARG A 182 -1.72 19.77 -11.99
N ASP A 183 -1.29 20.48 -10.96
CA ASP A 183 -2.02 21.62 -10.42
C ASP A 183 -1.97 22.81 -11.39
N ILE A 184 -0.83 23.07 -12.04
CA ILE A 184 -0.77 24.01 -13.18
C ILE A 184 -1.73 23.60 -14.31
N GLY A 185 -1.76 22.31 -14.66
CA GLY A 185 -2.66 21.81 -15.68
C GLY A 185 -4.13 22.04 -15.34
N LYS A 186 -4.51 21.85 -14.07
CA LYS A 186 -5.85 22.19 -13.57
C LYS A 186 -6.11 23.68 -13.71
N ASP A 187 -5.24 24.53 -13.17
CA ASP A 187 -5.40 25.99 -13.17
C ASP A 187 -5.55 26.56 -14.59
N LEU A 188 -4.82 26.01 -15.56
CA LEU A 188 -4.84 26.49 -16.94
C LEU A 188 -6.03 25.97 -17.76
N MET A 189 -6.47 24.73 -17.51
CA MET A 189 -7.37 24.02 -18.44
C MET A 189 -8.75 23.71 -17.88
N GLU A 190 -8.98 23.88 -16.57
CA GLU A 190 -10.23 23.46 -15.93
C GLU A 190 -11.47 24.14 -16.55
N ASP A 191 -11.39 25.43 -16.85
CA ASP A 191 -12.49 26.17 -17.49
C ASP A 191 -12.77 25.68 -18.92
N GLU A 192 -11.74 25.33 -19.68
CA GLU A 192 -11.87 24.80 -21.04
C GLU A 192 -12.46 23.38 -21.04
N TYR A 193 -12.10 22.55 -20.07
CA TYR A 193 -12.72 21.24 -19.86
C TYR A 193 -14.22 21.39 -19.53
N LYS A 194 -14.57 22.29 -18.60
CA LYS A 194 -15.97 22.58 -18.24
C LYS A 194 -16.80 23.04 -19.45
N LYS A 195 -16.24 23.90 -20.30
CA LYS A 195 -16.90 24.40 -21.53
C LYS A 195 -17.08 23.33 -22.60
N SER A 196 -16.13 22.41 -22.72
CA SER A 196 -16.13 21.37 -23.77
C SER A 196 -17.10 20.21 -23.49
N GLY A 197 -17.80 20.22 -22.35
CA GLY A 197 -18.69 19.11 -21.93
C GLY A 197 -17.92 17.83 -21.55
N ILE A 198 -16.59 17.85 -21.63
CA ILE A 198 -15.71 16.86 -21.04
C ILE A 198 -15.66 17.21 -19.56
N ALA A 199 -16.59 16.66 -18.78
CA ALA A 199 -16.58 16.84 -17.33
C ALA A 199 -15.15 16.61 -16.83
N SER A 200 -14.58 17.61 -16.16
CA SER A 200 -13.32 17.46 -15.43
C SER A 200 -13.57 16.52 -14.25
N LYS A 201 -13.73 15.22 -14.54
CA LYS A 201 -13.45 14.19 -13.56
C LYS A 201 -11.93 14.18 -13.40
N ALA A 202 -11.42 15.13 -12.62
CA ALA A 202 -10.16 14.95 -11.91
C ALA A 202 -10.36 13.98 -10.73
N GLN A 203 -11.05 12.87 -11.01
CA GLN A 203 -11.13 11.66 -10.20
C GLN A 203 -10.59 10.57 -11.11
N ASP A 204 -9.54 9.91 -10.62
CA ASP A 204 -8.67 8.98 -11.32
C ASP A 204 -9.32 8.22 -12.50
N PRO A 205 -8.80 8.35 -13.74
CA PRO A 205 -9.23 7.50 -14.85
C PRO A 205 -8.81 6.03 -14.69
N TRP A 206 -8.02 5.70 -13.67
CA TRP A 206 -7.49 4.35 -13.45
C TRP A 206 -8.45 3.42 -12.68
N PHE A 207 -9.59 3.93 -12.19
CA PHE A 207 -10.65 3.13 -11.57
C PHE A 207 -12.01 3.42 -12.22
N ALA A 208 -12.18 3.03 -13.48
CA ALA A 208 -13.51 2.81 -14.05
C ALA A 208 -13.70 1.30 -14.24
N SER A 209 -14.35 0.65 -13.28
CA SER A 209 -14.92 -0.67 -13.47
C SER A 209 -15.95 -0.60 -14.59
N THR A 210 -15.77 -1.43 -15.61
CA THR A 210 -16.80 -1.70 -16.62
C THR A 210 -17.93 -2.48 -15.94
N ASP A 211 -18.95 -1.78 -15.45
CA ASP A 211 -20.24 -2.40 -15.20
C ASP A 211 -20.89 -2.68 -16.55
N GLY A 212 -20.78 -3.95 -16.97
CA GLY A 212 -21.56 -4.51 -18.05
C GLY A 212 -23.02 -4.53 -17.65
N GLN A 213 -23.82 -3.69 -18.30
CA GLN A 213 -25.24 -3.97 -18.51
C GLN A 213 -25.36 -5.25 -19.34
N GLU A 214 -25.99 -6.28 -18.78
CA GLU A 214 -26.75 -7.22 -19.60
C GLU A 214 -28.17 -7.32 -19.05
N SER A 215 -29.08 -7.39 -20.02
CA SER A 215 -30.54 -7.40 -20.01
C SER A 215 -31.21 -8.45 -19.13
#